data_AF-A0A7X2T3V9-F1
#
_entry.id   AF-A0A7X2T3V9-F1
#
_cell.length_a   1.000
_cell.length_b   1.000
_cell.length_c   1.000
_cell.angle_alpha   90.00
_cell.angle_beta   90.00
_cell.angle_gamma   90.00
#
_symmetry.space_group_name_H-M   'P 1'
#
loop_
_entity.id
_entity.type
_entity.pdbx_description
1 polymer ?
#
loop_
_entity_poly.entity_id
_entity_poly.type
_entity_poly.pdbx_seq_one_letter_code
_entity_poly.pdbx_strand_id
1 'polypeptide(L)'
;MMIYADGYSICCHRKNKMKIFLILMTELTPALILGIGYLFKKHYPKDINGLIGYRTRRSMMNMDTWSFANRCMAFLCIRWGWLLLFLTLALDLIFYKQMETVSTIIVLLQLIPLFICIFQVEKKLKETFDENGKRKGGYYESKT
;
A
#
# COMPACT_ATOMS: atom_id res chain seq x y z
N MET A 1 9.03 27.80 43.07
CA MET A 1 9.02 26.35 42.72
C MET A 1 7.78 25.93 41.93
N MET A 2 6.58 26.48 42.19
CA MET A 2 5.35 26.15 41.44
C MET A 2 5.36 26.51 39.94
N ILE A 3 5.93 27.65 39.54
CA ILE A 3 5.97 28.08 38.12
C ILE A 3 6.72 27.07 37.21
N TYR A 4 7.72 26.36 37.75
CA TYR A 4 8.48 25.35 37.01
C TYR A 4 7.71 24.03 36.81
N ALA A 5 6.88 23.64 37.78
CA ALA A 5 6.07 22.42 37.70
C ALA A 5 4.94 22.57 36.66
N ASP A 6 4.34 23.77 36.60
CA ASP A 6 3.32 24.10 35.60
C ASP A 6 3.94 24.17 34.19
N GLY A 7 5.11 24.80 34.05
CA GLY A 7 5.85 24.84 32.78
C GLY A 7 6.27 23.46 32.27
N TYR A 8 6.74 22.57 33.15
CA TYR A 8 7.09 21.19 32.80
C TYR A 8 5.85 20.38 32.37
N SER A 9 4.74 20.51 33.10
CA SER A 9 3.49 19.80 32.77
C SER A 9 2.90 20.26 31.44
N ILE A 10 2.92 21.57 31.16
CA ILE A 10 2.46 22.12 29.86
C ILE A 10 3.37 21.66 28.72
N CYS A 11 4.69 21.63 28.93
CA CYS A 11 5.66 21.17 27.92
C CYS A 11 5.52 19.66 27.65
N CYS A 12 5.32 18.85 28.70
CA CYS A 12 5.10 17.41 28.59
C CYS A 12 3.77 17.09 27.87
N HIS A 13 2.70 17.82 28.18
CA HIS A 13 1.41 17.71 27.50
C HIS A 13 1.52 18.06 26.01
N ARG A 14 2.23 19.14 25.68
CA ARG A 14 2.47 19.55 24.29
C ARG A 14 3.29 18.51 23.52
N LYS A 15 4.34 17.94 24.13
CA LYS A 15 5.15 16.86 23.52
C LYS A 15 4.35 15.58 23.29
N ASN A 16 3.48 15.18 24.22
CA ASN A 16 2.63 14.01 24.04
C ASN A 16 1.60 14.20 22.91
N LYS A 17 0.98 15.39 22.84
CA LYS A 17 0.08 15.72 21.72
C LYS A 17 0.79 15.65 20.36
N MET A 18 2.02 16.15 20.29
CA MET A 18 2.82 16.11 19.06
C MET A 18 3.14 14.67 18.62
N LYS A 19 3.46 13.78 19.55
CA LYS A 19 3.75 12.37 19.26
C LYS A 19 2.54 11.61 18.75
N ILE A 20 1.38 11.81 19.38
CA ILE A 20 0.12 11.21 18.92
C ILE A 20 -0.20 11.68 17.50
N PHE A 21 -0.01 12.97 17.21
CA PHE A 21 -0.18 13.49 15.85
C PHE A 21 0.77 12.81 14.84
N LEU A 22 2.04 12.61 15.18
CA LEU A 22 2.99 11.91 14.32
C LEU A 22 2.57 10.47 14.01
N ILE A 23 2.10 9.72 15.02
CA ILE A 23 1.62 8.34 14.85
C ILE A 23 0.38 8.30 13.93
N LEU A 24 -0.54 9.26 14.08
CA LEU A 24 -1.69 9.34 13.18
C LEU A 24 -1.28 9.60 11.73
N MET A 25 -0.20 10.37 11.51
CA MET A 25 0.32 10.65 10.18
C MET A 25 1.08 9.44 9.59
N THR A 26 1.83 8.69 10.39
CA THR A 26 2.54 7.48 9.93
C THR A 26 1.57 6.36 9.54
N GLU A 27 0.45 6.24 10.25
CA GLU A 27 -0.63 5.27 9.96
C GLU A 27 -1.54 5.67 8.78
N LEU A 28 -1.53 6.94 8.38
CA LEU A 28 -2.33 7.40 7.24
C LEU A 28 -1.91 6.70 5.94
N THR A 29 -0.62 6.49 5.73
CA THR A 29 -0.09 5.83 4.53
C THR A 29 -0.60 4.40 4.36
N PRO A 30 -0.42 3.46 5.31
CA PRO A 30 -0.97 2.11 5.19
C PRO A 30 -2.50 2.10 5.13
N ALA A 31 -3.18 3.00 5.83
CA ALA A 31 -4.64 3.13 5.74
C ALA A 31 -5.11 3.54 4.33
N LEU A 32 -4.43 4.49 3.68
CA LEU A 32 -4.72 4.89 2.30
C LEU A 32 -4.48 3.75 1.31
N ILE A 33 -3.36 3.03 1.43
CA ILE A 33 -3.05 1.86 0.58
C ILE A 33 -4.16 0.80 0.71
N LEU A 34 -4.61 0.54 1.94
CA LEU A 34 -5.68 -0.40 2.24
C LEU A 34 -7.01 0.05 1.65
N GLY A 35 -7.37 1.33 1.82
CA GLY A 35 -8.58 1.94 1.26
C GLY A 35 -8.62 1.86 -0.26
N ILE A 36 -7.52 2.25 -0.92
CA ILE A 36 -7.37 2.14 -2.39
C ILE A 36 -7.48 0.67 -2.82
N GLY A 37 -6.84 -0.25 -2.10
CA GLY A 37 -6.92 -1.68 -2.37
C GLY A 37 -8.36 -2.20 -2.34
N TYR A 38 -9.17 -1.83 -1.33
CA TYR A 38 -10.58 -2.22 -1.26
C TYR A 38 -11.43 -1.57 -2.37
N LEU A 39 -11.19 -0.29 -2.67
CA LEU A 39 -11.86 0.40 -3.77
C LEU A 39 -11.60 -0.30 -5.10
N PHE A 40 -10.34 -0.64 -5.39
CA PHE A 40 -9.96 -1.33 -6.63
C PHE A 40 -10.40 -2.79 -6.65
N LYS A 41 -10.53 -3.45 -5.49
CA LYS A 41 -11.09 -4.80 -5.41
C LYS A 41 -12.57 -4.81 -5.80
N LYS A 42 -13.33 -3.78 -5.42
CA LYS A 42 -14.78 -3.68 -5.69
C LYS A 42 -15.09 -3.03 -7.05
N HIS A 43 -14.34 -2.00 -7.42
CA HIS A 43 -14.56 -1.17 -8.60
C HIS A 43 -13.25 -0.90 -9.33
N TYR A 44 -12.65 -1.94 -9.91
CA TYR A 44 -11.52 -1.71 -10.82
C TYR A 44 -12.03 -1.00 -12.10
N PRO A 45 -11.21 -0.12 -12.72
CA PRO A 45 -11.58 0.56 -13.96
C PRO A 45 -11.90 -0.48 -15.04
N LYS A 46 -13.15 -0.46 -15.52
CA LYS A 46 -13.64 -1.44 -16.50
C LYS A 46 -12.94 -1.28 -17.84
N ASP A 47 -12.60 -0.05 -18.21
CA ASP A 47 -11.94 0.25 -19.48
C ASP A 47 -10.44 0.47 -19.28
N ILE A 48 -9.65 0.03 -20.27
CA ILE A 48 -8.23 0.36 -20.35
C ILE A 48 -8.13 1.87 -20.60
N ASN A 49 -7.68 2.62 -19.59
CA ASN A 49 -7.55 4.06 -19.71
C ASN A 49 -6.18 4.59 -19.25
N GLY A 50 -5.85 5.77 -19.77
CA GLY A 50 -4.61 6.48 -19.50
C GLY A 50 -4.59 7.27 -18.19
N LEU A 51 -5.64 7.20 -17.34
CA LEU A 51 -5.77 8.03 -16.12
C LEU A 51 -5.80 7.23 -14.81
N ILE A 52 -6.57 6.15 -14.70
CA ILE A 52 -6.68 5.28 -13.51
C ILE A 52 -6.31 3.82 -13.84
N GLY A 53 -5.62 3.12 -12.92
CA GLY A 53 -5.33 1.69 -13.06
C GLY A 53 -3.83 1.34 -13.18
N TYR A 54 -3.54 0.04 -13.14
CA TYR A 54 -2.18 -0.48 -13.22
C TYR A 54 -1.66 -0.45 -14.67
N ARG A 55 -0.74 0.47 -14.96
CA ARG A 55 -0.21 0.72 -16.31
C ARG A 55 1.17 0.14 -16.52
N THR A 56 1.22 -1.05 -17.10
CA THR A 56 2.42 -1.56 -17.74
C THR A 56 2.07 -2.03 -19.14
N ARG A 57 3.06 -2.09 -20.04
CA ARG A 57 2.83 -2.50 -21.43
C ARG A 57 2.10 -3.84 -21.52
N ARG A 58 2.43 -4.78 -20.62
CA ARG A 58 1.79 -6.10 -20.58
C ARG A 58 0.40 -6.08 -19.93
N SER A 59 0.12 -5.21 -18.96
CA SER A 59 -1.21 -5.13 -18.36
C SER A 59 -2.25 -4.52 -19.30
N MET A 60 -1.84 -3.55 -20.13
CA MET A 60 -2.73 -2.82 -21.04
C MET A 60 -2.94 -3.50 -22.40
N MET A 61 -2.46 -4.73 -22.58
CA MET A 61 -2.47 -5.41 -23.87
C MET A 61 -3.86 -5.87 -24.32
N ASN A 62 -4.67 -6.38 -23.39
CA ASN A 62 -6.08 -6.68 -23.61
C ASN A 62 -6.88 -6.55 -22.29
N MET A 63 -8.19 -6.74 -22.36
CA MET A 63 -9.08 -6.61 -21.20
C MET A 63 -8.84 -7.68 -20.13
N ASP A 64 -8.39 -8.86 -20.52
CA ASP A 64 -8.08 -9.95 -19.60
C ASP A 64 -6.80 -9.68 -18.79
N THR A 65 -5.75 -9.20 -19.45
CA THR A 65 -4.50 -8.78 -18.78
C THR A 65 -4.75 -7.56 -17.89
N TRP A 66 -5.61 -6.64 -18.34
CA TRP A 66 -5.95 -5.42 -17.61
C TRP A 66 -6.71 -5.75 -16.32
N SER A 67 -7.78 -6.55 -16.43
CA SER A 67 -8.58 -6.96 -15.28
C SER A 67 -7.76 -7.79 -14.30
N PHE A 68 -6.92 -8.70 -14.79
CA PHE A 68 -6.05 -9.51 -13.95
C PHE A 68 -5.01 -8.67 -13.19
N ALA A 69 -4.33 -7.74 -13.87
CA ALA A 69 -3.31 -6.90 -13.24
C ALA A 69 -3.90 -5.99 -12.16
N ASN A 70 -4.99 -5.29 -12.46
CA ASN A 70 -5.66 -4.41 -11.50
C ASN A 70 -6.21 -5.19 -10.29
N ARG A 71 -6.78 -6.38 -10.53
CA ARG A 71 -7.26 -7.25 -9.45
C ARG A 71 -6.11 -7.78 -8.59
N CYS A 72 -5.01 -8.20 -9.21
CA CYS A 72 -3.82 -8.66 -8.51
C CYS A 72 -3.22 -7.54 -7.65
N MET A 73 -3.10 -6.33 -8.20
CA MET A 73 -2.65 -5.14 -7.48
C MET A 73 -3.55 -4.85 -6.28
N ALA A 74 -4.88 -4.86 -6.46
CA ALA A 74 -5.82 -4.65 -5.36
C ALA A 74 -5.64 -5.64 -4.20
N PHE A 75 -5.47 -6.93 -4.51
CA PHE A 75 -5.22 -7.95 -3.49
C PHE A 75 -3.88 -7.76 -2.78
N LEU A 76 -2.82 -7.40 -3.52
CA LEU A 76 -1.51 -7.13 -2.93
C LEU A 76 -1.55 -5.88 -2.03
N CYS A 77 -2.19 -4.80 -2.46
CA CYS A 77 -2.39 -3.60 -1.65
C CYS A 77 -3.13 -3.89 -0.34
N ILE A 78 -4.18 -4.71 -0.37
CA ILE A 78 -4.90 -5.08 0.86
C ILE A 78 -3.99 -5.90 1.79
N ARG A 79 -3.28 -6.90 1.25
CA ARG A 79 -2.39 -7.76 2.04
C ARG A 79 -1.23 -6.98 2.67
N TRP A 80 -0.55 -6.16 1.88
CA TRP A 80 0.56 -5.34 2.36
C TRP A 80 0.08 -4.18 3.23
N GLY A 81 -1.09 -3.61 2.95
CA GLY A 81 -1.71 -2.57 3.77
C GLY A 81 -1.97 -3.05 5.19
N TRP A 82 -2.55 -4.24 5.36
CA TRP A 82 -2.73 -4.84 6.70
C TRP A 82 -1.40 -5.14 7.40
N LEU A 83 -0.45 -5.73 6.68
CA LEU A 83 0.87 -6.04 7.24
C LEU A 83 1.58 -4.77 7.71
N LEU A 84 1.57 -3.73 6.87
CA LEU A 84 2.18 -2.44 7.21
C LEU A 84 1.47 -1.81 8.39
N LEU A 85 0.15 -1.72 8.40
CA LEU A 85 -0.64 -1.11 9.49
C LEU A 85 -0.27 -1.68 10.86
N PHE A 86 -0.24 -3.01 11.00
CA PHE A 86 0.10 -3.63 12.29
C PHE A 86 1.59 -3.50 12.62
N LEU A 87 2.47 -3.59 11.62
CA LEU A 87 3.91 -3.49 11.83
C LEU A 87 4.31 -2.07 12.23
N THR A 88 3.75 -1.05 11.58
CA THR A 88 4.03 0.36 11.85
C THR A 88 3.48 0.75 13.20
N LEU A 89 2.26 0.32 13.54
CA LEU A 89 1.68 0.56 14.85
C LEU A 89 2.52 -0.07 15.97
N ALA A 90 3.01 -1.30 15.77
CA ALA A 90 3.88 -1.95 16.74
C ALA A 90 5.20 -1.20 16.94
N LEU A 91 5.84 -0.75 15.84
CA LEU A 91 7.07 0.04 15.91
C LEU A 91 6.83 1.41 16.56
N ASP A 92 5.72 2.06 16.25
CA ASP A 92 5.35 3.35 16.81
C ASP A 92 5.14 3.29 18.34
N LEU A 93 4.56 2.19 18.83
CA LEU A 93 4.40 1.95 20.26
C LEU A 93 5.75 1.64 20.95
N ILE A 94 6.60 0.82 20.34
CA ILE A 94 7.93 0.47 20.89
C ILE A 94 8.83 1.71 20.97
N PHE A 95 8.83 2.54 19.92
CA PHE A 95 9.71 3.70 19.79
C PHE A 95 9.03 5.02 20.16
N TYR A 96 7.90 5.00 20.89
CA TYR A 96 7.09 6.18 21.24
C TYR A 96 7.91 7.36 21.80
N LYS A 97 8.99 7.06 22.54
CA LYS A 97 9.87 8.09 23.11
C LYS A 97 10.71 8.82 22.06
N GLN A 98 11.13 8.15 20.98
CA GLN A 98 12.02 8.66 19.92
C GLN A 98 11.30 8.96 18.58
N MET A 99 9.97 9.08 18.60
CA MET A 99 9.14 9.30 17.40
C MET A 99 9.59 10.45 16.49
N GLU A 100 10.18 11.51 17.06
CA GLU A 100 10.66 12.67 16.28
C GLU A 100 11.74 12.30 15.26
N THR A 101 12.55 11.27 15.52
CA THR A 101 13.58 10.78 14.58
C THR A 101 13.12 9.52 13.85
N VAL A 102 12.41 8.63 14.54
CA VAL A 102 12.08 7.30 14.03
C VAL A 102 10.95 7.34 12.98
N SER A 103 10.00 8.28 13.10
CA SER A 103 8.86 8.39 12.17
C SER A 103 9.28 8.54 10.70
N THR A 104 10.30 9.36 10.41
CA THR A 104 10.85 9.53 9.06
C THR A 104 11.38 8.22 8.50
N ILE A 105 12.10 7.44 9.31
CA ILE A 105 12.67 6.16 8.91
C ILE A 105 11.56 5.15 8.61
N ILE A 106 10.53 5.11 9.47
CA ILE A 106 9.36 4.23 9.27
C ILE A 106 8.68 4.54 7.94
N VAL A 107 8.40 5.81 7.63
CA VAL A 107 7.76 6.21 6.37
C VAL A 107 8.62 5.85 5.16
N LEU A 108 9.94 6.00 5.24
CA LEU A 108 10.84 5.58 4.16
C LEU A 108 10.80 4.05 3.94
N LEU A 109 10.75 3.27 5.02
CA LEU A 109 10.63 1.81 4.94
C LEU A 109 9.27 1.35 4.39
N GLN A 110 8.19 2.11 4.64
CA GLN A 110 6.87 1.83 4.07
C GLN A 110 6.84 1.89 2.53
N LEU A 111 7.82 2.54 1.88
CA LEU A 111 7.91 2.58 0.42
C LEU A 111 8.37 1.24 -0.18
N ILE A 112 9.14 0.43 0.56
CA ILE A 112 9.72 -0.81 0.04
C ILE A 112 8.63 -1.80 -0.43
N PRO A 113 7.57 -2.09 0.35
CA PRO A 113 6.46 -2.93 -0.10
C PRO A 113 5.76 -2.44 -1.36
N LEU A 114 5.71 -1.14 -1.63
CA LEU A 114 5.10 -0.59 -2.85
C LEU A 114 5.86 -1.04 -4.09
N PHE A 115 7.19 -0.97 -4.07
CA PHE A 115 8.02 -1.50 -5.15
C PHE A 115 7.86 -3.01 -5.29
N ILE A 116 7.86 -3.73 -4.16
CA ILE A 116 7.65 -5.18 -4.13
C ILE A 116 6.29 -5.56 -4.77
N CYS A 117 5.23 -4.76 -4.60
CA CYS A 117 3.95 -4.99 -5.25
C CYS A 117 4.06 -4.96 -6.77
N ILE A 118 4.76 -3.98 -7.34
CA ILE A 118 4.96 -3.85 -8.80
C ILE A 118 5.65 -5.12 -9.34
N PHE A 119 6.75 -5.53 -8.71
CA PHE A 119 7.48 -6.75 -9.12
C PHE A 119 6.60 -8.00 -9.04
N GLN A 120 5.79 -8.15 -7.99
CA GLN A 120 4.89 -9.28 -7.84
C GLN A 120 3.77 -9.31 -8.89
N VAL A 121 3.19 -8.15 -9.23
CA VAL A 121 2.17 -8.05 -10.28
C VAL A 121 2.79 -8.44 -11.61
N GLU A 122 3.94 -7.88 -11.99
CA GLU A 122 4.61 -8.18 -13.26
C GLU A 122 5.02 -9.65 -13.38
N LYS A 123 5.53 -10.23 -12.28
CA LYS A 123 5.86 -11.66 -12.23
C LYS A 123 4.63 -12.52 -12.49
N LYS A 124 3.52 -12.28 -11.77
CA LYS A 124 2.26 -13.00 -11.97
C LYS A 124 1.68 -12.80 -13.38
N LEU A 125 1.86 -11.60 -13.95
CA LEU A 125 1.47 -11.31 -15.32
C LEU A 125 2.27 -12.16 -16.32
N LYS A 126 3.59 -12.29 -16.13
CA LYS A 126 4.48 -13.09 -16.98
C LYS A 126 4.19 -14.59 -16.90
N GLU A 127 3.84 -15.06 -15.70
CA GLU A 127 3.48 -16.46 -15.44
C GLU A 127 2.12 -16.82 -16.06
N THR A 128 1.14 -15.90 -15.99
CA THR A 128 -0.23 -16.16 -16.44
C THR A 128 -0.43 -15.92 -17.93
N PHE A 129 0.29 -14.97 -18.54
CA PHE A 129 0.08 -14.56 -19.93
C PHE A 129 1.35 -14.69 -20.78
N ASP A 130 1.17 -14.96 -22.07
CA ASP A 130 2.22 -14.89 -23.08
C ASP A 130 2.49 -13.45 -23.56
N GLU A 131 3.39 -13.31 -24.53
CA GLU A 131 3.77 -12.00 -25.08
C GLU A 131 2.64 -11.32 -25.87
N ASN A 132 1.63 -12.09 -26.29
CA ASN A 132 0.45 -11.60 -27.00
C ASN A 132 -0.76 -11.37 -26.08
N GLY A 133 -0.60 -11.61 -24.77
CA GLY A 133 -1.67 -11.46 -23.78
C GLY A 133 -2.66 -12.62 -23.74
N LYS A 134 -2.34 -13.77 -24.34
CA LYS A 134 -3.13 -15.00 -24.19
C LYS A 134 -2.73 -15.72 -22.91
N ARG A 135 -3.70 -16.32 -22.22
CA ARG A 135 -3.45 -17.09 -21.00
C ARG A 135 -2.66 -18.35 -21.31
N LYS A 136 -1.54 -18.55 -20.59
CA LYS A 136 -0.76 -19.77 -20.63
C LYS A 136 -1.50 -20.87 -19.88
N GLY A 137 -1.90 -21.93 -20.58
CA GLY A 137 -2.58 -23.08 -19.97
C GLY A 137 -4.11 -23.08 -20.01
N GLY A 138 -4.75 -22.19 -20.78
CA GLY A 138 -6.14 -22.38 -21.19
C GLY A 138 -6.20 -23.46 -22.28
N TYR A 139 -6.85 -24.59 -22.01
CA TYR A 139 -7.21 -25.57 -23.02
C TYR A 139 -7.91 -24.87 -24.19
N TYR A 140 -7.44 -25.12 -25.41
CA TYR A 140 -8.18 -24.83 -26.63
C TYR A 140 -9.40 -25.75 -26.66
N GLU A 141 -10.59 -25.23 -26.40
CA GLU A 141 -11.79 -25.81 -26.99
C GLU A 141 -11.98 -25.10 -28.34
N SER A 142 -11.23 -25.54 -29.35
CA SER A 142 -11.63 -25.32 -30.74
C SER A 142 -12.83 -26.22 -31.00
N LYS A 143 -14.04 -25.74 -30.68
CA LYS A 143 -15.26 -26.32 -31.22
C LYS A 143 -15.67 -25.54 -32.45
N THR A 144 -15.43 -26.22 -33.58
CA THR A 144 -16.02 -26.09 -34.93
C THR A 144 -15.82 -24.78 -35.66
#